data_AF-A0A818UP22-F1
#
_entry.id   AF-A0A818UP22-F1
#
_cell.length_a   1.000
_cell.length_b   1.000
_cell.length_c   1.000
_cell.angle_alpha   90.00
_cell.angle_beta   90.00
_cell.angle_gamma   90.00
#
_symmetry.space_group_name_H-M   'P 1'
#
loop_
_entity.id
_entity.type
_entity.pdbx_description
1 polymer ?
#
loop_
_entity_poly.entity_id
_entity_poly.type
_entity_poly.pdbx_seq_one_letter_code
_entity_poly.pdbx_strand_id
1 'polypeptide(L)'
;MNYPYIYINSLSMLFNEKRYHAQTTYVTQRRLCEQLREEAKRERIKVSIVCKDLVRYITDHQTNDALVVGFPSPKDNPFRDKQQCSLI
;
A
#
# COMPACT_ATOMS: atom_id res chain seq x y z
N MET A 1 -29.26 -21.54 45.30
CA MET A 1 -29.00 -22.66 44.35
C MET A 1 -29.84 -22.42 43.09
N ASN A 2 -29.37 -21.59 42.15
CA ASN A 2 -30.06 -21.29 40.88
C ASN A 2 -29.12 -21.56 39.69
N TYR A 3 -28.34 -22.64 39.80
CA TYR A 3 -27.31 -23.04 38.84
C TYR A 3 -27.85 -23.44 37.45
N PRO A 4 -29.00 -24.13 37.32
CA PRO A 4 -29.52 -24.55 36.01
C PRO A 4 -29.91 -23.35 35.13
N TYR A 5 -30.52 -22.32 35.70
CA TYR A 5 -30.96 -21.13 34.96
C TYR A 5 -29.77 -20.29 34.49
N ILE A 6 -28.73 -20.15 35.32
CA ILE A 6 -27.49 -19.45 34.96
C ILE A 6 -26.80 -20.15 33.77
N TYR A 7 -26.77 -21.48 33.76
CA TYR A 7 -26.17 -22.25 32.66
C TYR A 7 -26.98 -22.18 31.35
N ILE A 8 -28.31 -22.19 31.43
CA ILE A 8 -29.16 -22.05 30.23
C ILE A 8 -28.99 -20.65 29.61
N ASN A 9 -28.89 -19.60 30.43
CA ASN A 9 -28.65 -18.23 29.96
C ASN A 9 -27.24 -18.04 29.38
N SER A 10 -26.22 -18.70 29.93
CA SER A 10 -24.87 -18.64 29.37
C SER A 10 -24.76 -19.40 28.04
N LEU A 11 -25.43 -20.55 27.91
CA LEU A 11 -25.50 -21.29 26.64
C LEU A 11 -26.25 -20.53 25.54
N SER A 12 -27.38 -19.89 25.87
CA SER A 12 -28.12 -19.07 24.90
C SER A 12 -27.33 -17.84 24.45
N MET A 13 -26.58 -17.23 25.37
CA MET A 13 -25.66 -16.13 25.07
C MET A 13 -24.54 -16.57 24.11
N LEU A 14 -23.84 -17.66 24.40
CA LEU A 14 -22.79 -18.22 23.54
C LEU A 14 -23.30 -18.58 22.14
N PHE A 15 -24.53 -19.10 22.04
CA PHE A 15 -25.16 -19.40 20.76
C PHE A 15 -25.42 -18.14 19.94
N ASN A 16 -25.92 -17.08 20.56
CA ASN A 16 -26.15 -15.80 19.90
C ASN A 16 -24.83 -15.12 19.46
N GLU A 17 -23.78 -15.18 20.28
CA GLU A 17 -22.46 -14.70 19.91
C GLU A 17 -21.92 -15.42 18.68
N LYS A 18 -21.96 -16.76 18.66
CA LYS A 18 -21.53 -17.56 17.50
C LYS A 18 -22.32 -17.20 16.24
N ARG A 19 -23.63 -16.96 16.35
CA ARG A 19 -24.47 -16.53 15.22
C ARG A 19 -24.10 -15.13 14.74
N TYR A 20 -23.87 -14.19 15.65
CA TYR A 20 -23.46 -12.83 15.32
C TYR A 20 -22.08 -12.79 14.63
N HIS A 21 -21.13 -13.60 15.12
CA HIS A 21 -19.85 -13.77 14.47
C HIS A 21 -19.99 -14.36 13.07
N ALA A 22 -20.75 -15.45 12.91
CA ALA A 22 -20.99 -16.05 11.60
C ALA A 22 -21.62 -15.06 10.60
N GLN A 23 -22.59 -14.25 11.07
CA GLN A 23 -23.22 -13.21 10.26
C GLN A 23 -22.23 -12.11 9.86
N THR A 24 -21.38 -11.67 10.79
CA THR A 24 -20.34 -10.67 10.52
C THR A 24 -19.31 -11.20 9.52
N THR A 25 -18.82 -12.42 9.72
CA THR A 25 -17.88 -13.08 8.81
C THR A 25 -18.46 -13.21 7.40
N TYR A 26 -19.73 -13.59 7.28
CA TYR A 26 -20.41 -13.68 5.99
C TYR A 26 -20.45 -12.33 5.25
N VAL A 27 -20.81 -11.25 5.96
CA VAL A 27 -20.83 -9.90 5.37
C VAL A 27 -19.43 -9.48 4.91
N THR A 28 -18.41 -9.71 5.73
CA THR A 28 -17.01 -9.43 5.36
C THR A 28 -16.57 -10.22 4.15
N GLN A 29 -16.88 -11.52 4.09
CA GLN A 29 -16.55 -12.38 2.96
C GLN A 29 -17.25 -11.94 1.68
N ARG A 30 -18.52 -11.56 1.75
CA ARG A 30 -19.24 -11.00 0.61
C ARG A 30 -18.57 -9.74 0.07
N ARG A 31 -18.23 -8.81 0.95
CA ARG A 31 -17.52 -7.57 0.56
C ARG A 31 -16.16 -7.87 -0.07
N LEU A 32 -15.41 -8.83 0.47
CA LEU A 32 -14.14 -9.28 -0.10
C LEU A 32 -14.34 -9.88 -1.51
N CYS A 33 -15.33 -10.74 -1.69
CA CYS A 33 -15.65 -11.31 -2.99
C CYS A 33 -16.04 -10.23 -4.02
N GLU A 34 -16.79 -9.22 -3.60
CA GLU A 34 -17.16 -8.08 -4.46
C GLU A 34 -15.92 -7.27 -4.87
N GLN A 35 -15.02 -6.95 -3.92
CA GLN A 35 -13.74 -6.30 -4.23
C GLN A 35 -12.90 -7.13 -5.21
N LEU A 36 -12.73 -8.43 -4.96
CA LEU A 36 -11.93 -9.30 -5.81
C LEU A 36 -12.51 -9.43 -7.23
N ARG A 37 -13.84 -9.41 -7.37
CA ARG A 37 -14.49 -9.39 -8.69
C ARG A 37 -14.15 -8.12 -9.46
N GLU A 38 -14.14 -6.96 -8.81
CA GLU A 38 -13.76 -5.71 -9.46
C GLU A 38 -12.27 -5.68 -9.81
N GLU A 39 -11.40 -6.20 -8.94
CA GLU A 39 -9.96 -6.31 -9.24
C GLU A 39 -9.66 -7.28 -10.37
N ALA A 40 -10.39 -8.39 -10.45
CA ALA A 40 -10.24 -9.36 -11.52
C ALA A 40 -10.62 -8.79 -12.89
N LYS A 41 -11.57 -7.85 -12.94
CA LYS A 41 -12.01 -7.15 -14.17
C LYS A 41 -11.04 -6.09 -14.66
N ARG A 42 -10.02 -5.70 -13.87
CA ARG A 42 -9.04 -4.71 -14.31
C ARG A 42 -8.25 -5.22 -15.51
N GLU A 43 -8.21 -4.41 -16.56
CA GLU A 43 -7.41 -4.71 -17.74
C GLU A 43 -5.91 -4.68 -17.41
N ARG A 44 -5.18 -5.67 -17.92
CA ARG A 44 -3.73 -5.80 -17.71
C ARG A 44 -3.00 -5.54 -19.03
N ILE A 45 -1.88 -4.83 -18.94
CA ILE A 45 -0.96 -4.62 -20.04
C ILE A 45 0.15 -5.68 -19.96
N LYS A 46 0.68 -6.13 -21.10
CA LYS A 46 1.80 -7.07 -21.12
C LYS A 46 3.01 -6.47 -20.39
N VAL A 47 3.62 -7.26 -19.51
CA VAL A 47 4.81 -6.86 -18.76
C VAL A 47 5.93 -6.38 -19.70
N SER A 48 6.12 -7.05 -20.84
CA SER A 48 7.10 -6.65 -21.85
C SER A 48 6.88 -5.25 -22.43
N ILE A 49 5.64 -4.76 -22.48
CA ILE A 49 5.31 -3.39 -22.94
C ILE A 49 5.63 -2.41 -21.82
N VAL A 50 5.13 -2.68 -20.61
CA VAL A 50 5.38 -1.82 -19.44
C VAL A 50 6.88 -1.67 -19.16
N CYS A 51 7.66 -2.74 -19.27
CA CYS A 51 9.11 -2.66 -19.12
C CYS A 51 9.77 -1.74 -20.15
N LYS A 52 9.32 -1.76 -21.41
CA LYS A 52 9.85 -0.86 -22.45
C LYS A 52 9.50 0.59 -22.14
N ASP A 53 8.27 0.84 -21.70
CA ASP A 53 7.81 2.19 -21.34
C ASP A 53 8.59 2.74 -20.15
N LEU A 54 8.84 1.92 -19.12
CA LEU A 54 9.67 2.28 -17.98
C LEU A 54 11.11 2.60 -18.39
N VAL A 55 11.74 1.74 -19.19
CA VAL A 55 13.11 1.96 -19.69
C VAL A 55 13.19 3.24 -20.51
N ARG A 56 12.20 3.49 -21.37
CA ARG A 56 12.12 4.72 -22.16
C ARG A 56 12.03 5.93 -21.25
N TYR A 57 11.10 5.92 -20.29
CA TYR A 57 10.92 7.03 -19.37
C TYR A 57 12.22 7.36 -18.61
N ILE A 58 12.89 6.34 -18.08
CA ILE A 58 14.17 6.52 -17.38
C ILE A 58 15.21 7.10 -18.34
N THR A 59 15.34 6.55 -19.54
CA THR A 59 16.33 6.99 -20.54
C THR A 59 16.12 8.45 -20.95
N ASP A 60 14.86 8.87 -21.10
CA ASP A 60 14.48 10.22 -21.49
C ASP A 60 14.77 11.25 -20.38
N HIS A 61 14.80 10.83 -19.11
CA HIS A 61 14.94 11.74 -17.96
C HIS A 61 16.29 11.63 -17.23
N GLN A 62 17.07 10.57 -17.45
CA GLN A 62 18.33 10.31 -16.73
C GLN A 62 19.35 11.46 -16.84
N THR A 63 19.34 12.21 -17.94
CA THR A 63 20.27 13.34 -18.13
C THR A 63 19.94 14.54 -17.25
N ASN A 64 18.71 14.61 -16.74
CA ASN A 64 18.25 15.66 -15.84
C ASN A 64 18.30 15.22 -14.37
N ASP A 65 18.64 13.96 -14.11
CA ASP A 65 18.77 13.43 -12.76
C ASP A 65 20.16 13.74 -12.20
N ALA A 66 20.22 14.73 -11.32
CA ALA A 66 21.45 15.18 -10.68
C ALA A 66 22.15 14.08 -9.85
N LEU A 67 21.44 13.01 -9.44
CA LEU A 67 22.05 11.88 -8.73
C LEU A 67 22.71 10.88 -9.67
N VAL A 68 22.31 10.88 -10.95
CA VAL A 68 22.87 9.98 -11.98
C VAL A 68 24.02 10.67 -12.71
N VAL A 69 23.82 11.89 -13.20
CA VAL A 69 24.83 12.62 -13.99
C VAL A 69 25.69 13.58 -13.17
N GLY A 70 25.31 13.85 -11.92
CA GLY A 70 25.92 14.90 -11.11
C GLY A 70 25.34 16.28 -11.44
N PHE A 71 25.66 17.27 -10.60
CA PHE A 71 25.29 18.66 -10.86
C PHE A 71 26.21 19.25 -11.94
N PRO A 72 25.69 20.01 -12.93
CA PRO A 72 26.49 20.64 -13.98
C PRO A 72 27.58 21.57 -13.43
N SER A 73 27.28 22.27 -12.34
CA SER A 73 28.22 23.05 -11.56
C SER A 73 28.12 22.70 -10.08
N PRO A 74 29.23 22.74 -9.32
CA PRO A 74 29.17 22.65 -7.86
C PRO A 74 28.22 23.68 -7.23
N LYS A 75 28.02 24.84 -7.89
CA LYS A 75 27.12 25.90 -7.42
C LYS A 75 25.63 25.54 -7.54
N ASP A 76 25.28 24.61 -8.43
CA ASP A 76 23.90 24.15 -8.63
C ASP A 76 23.50 23.12 -7.57
N ASN A 77 24.46 22.57 -6.83
CA ASN A 77 24.20 21.72 -5.69
C ASN A 77 23.87 22.59 -4.45
N PRO A 78 22.62 22.60 -3.96
CA PRO A 78 22.23 23.37 -2.77
C PRO A 78 22.93 22.89 -1.49
N PHE A 79 23.50 21.69 -1.49
CA PHE A 79 24.23 21.08 -0.37
C PHE A 79 25.76 21.20 -0.50
N ARG A 80 26.27 22.00 -1.44
CA ARG A 80 27.72 22.26 -1.57
C ARG A 80 28.26 22.99 -0.33
N ASP A 81 29.47 22.60 0.09
CA ASP A 81 30.27 23.39 1.03
C ASP A 81 30.48 24.82 0.54
N LYS A 82 30.06 25.80 1.34
CA LYS A 82 30.35 27.21 1.07
C LYS A 82 31.86 27.37 1.20
N GLN A 83 32.55 27.71 0.10
CA GLN A 83 33.94 28.15 0.21
C GLN A 83 33.97 29.33 1.18
N GLN A 84 34.62 29.14 2.33
CA GLN A 84 34.90 30.22 3.26
C GLN A 84 35.73 31.25 2.48
N CYS A 85 35.23 32.48 2.39
CA CYS A 85 36.06 33.59 1.93
C CYS A 85 37.22 33.72 2.91
N SER A 86 38.43 33.36 2.49
CA SER A 86 39.65 33.82 3.14
C SER A 86 39.77 35.31 2.84
N LEU A 87 39.42 36.14 3.83
CA LEU A 87 39.77 37.56 3.83
C LEU A 87 41.30 37.63 3.88
N ILE A 88 41.91 38.15 2.82
CA ILE A 88 43.33 38.53 2.78
C ILE A 88 43.39 40.04 2.99
#